data_AF-A0A1F9ATR3-F1
#
_entry.id   AF-A0A1F9ATR3-F1
#
_cell.length_a   1.000
_cell.length_b   1.000
_cell.length_c   1.000
_cell.angle_alpha   90.00
_cell.angle_beta   90.00
_cell.angle_gamma   90.00
#
_symmetry.space_group_name_H-M   'P 1'
#
loop_
_entity.id
_entity.type
_entity.pdbx_description
1 polymer ?
#
loop_
_entity_poly.entity_id
_entity_poly.type
_entity_poly.pdbx_seq_one_letter_code
_entity_poly.pdbx_strand_id
1 'polypeptide(L)'
;MPTSDAKCEKWNDPRTLKKALGLGVRVIAAHCATPYLGGVLPADKNYFEELIQMLRVSEKKGWKLYADISAFCTPTRIHYLNRIREEIGRGTVRPDRFLYGSDFPIPIVNINLFKEPVNLKELLGRMEGGKNPLDNNYEILKEFGLHDSIFTNAGDVLRIGDRA
;
A
#
# COMPACT_ATOMS: atom_id res chain seq x y z
N MET A 1 7.31 15.84 5.48
CA MET A 1 6.39 16.66 6.30
C MET A 1 5.82 15.76 7.38
N PRO A 2 5.64 16.22 8.63
CA PRO A 2 4.90 15.43 9.60
C PRO A 2 3.46 15.31 9.09
N THR A 3 3.07 14.09 8.72
CA THR A 3 1.68 13.74 8.36
C THR A 3 0.70 13.98 9.51
N SER A 4 1.21 14.18 10.73
CA SER A 4 0.44 14.50 11.94
C SER A 4 0.05 15.98 12.10
N ASP A 5 0.43 16.89 11.18
CA ASP A 5 -0.02 18.29 11.24
C ASP A 5 -1.45 18.41 10.68
N ALA A 6 -2.41 18.70 11.56
CA ALA A 6 -3.81 18.91 11.21
C ALA A 6 -4.02 19.99 10.13
N LYS A 7 -3.12 20.96 9.98
CA LYS A 7 -3.18 21.98 8.92
C LYS A 7 -2.95 21.39 7.53
N CYS A 8 -2.22 20.28 7.46
CA CYS A 8 -1.87 19.61 6.23
C CYS A 8 -2.85 18.48 5.85
N GLU A 9 -3.79 18.14 6.74
CA GLU A 9 -4.66 16.97 6.57
C GLU A 9 -5.49 17.01 5.27
N LYS A 10 -5.94 18.19 4.87
CA LYS A 10 -6.67 18.38 3.60
C LYS A 10 -5.90 17.91 2.37
N TRP A 11 -4.57 17.85 2.45
CA TRP A 11 -3.70 17.39 1.36
C TRP A 11 -3.54 15.87 1.30
N ASN A 12 -3.96 15.15 2.35
CA ASN A 12 -3.99 13.69 2.37
C ASN A 12 -5.20 13.12 1.58
N ASP A 13 -6.20 13.94 1.25
CA ASP A 13 -7.36 13.53 0.46
C ASP A 13 -6.96 13.29 -1.01
N PRO A 14 -7.04 12.04 -1.52
CA PRO A 14 -6.64 11.71 -2.88
C PRO A 14 -7.49 12.40 -3.94
N ARG A 15 -8.70 12.87 -3.61
CA ARG A 15 -9.59 13.57 -4.54
C ARG A 15 -9.01 14.91 -5.00
N THR A 16 -8.08 15.48 -4.25
CA THR A 16 -7.35 16.69 -4.65
C THR A 16 -6.46 16.45 -5.88
N LEU A 17 -6.07 15.19 -6.15
CA LEU A 17 -5.20 14.80 -7.27
C LEU A 17 -5.93 14.75 -8.62
N LYS A 18 -7.26 14.86 -8.65
CA LYS A 18 -8.07 14.79 -9.89
C LYS A 18 -7.63 15.80 -10.95
N LYS A 19 -7.21 17.00 -10.54
CA LYS A 19 -6.71 18.03 -11.47
C LYS A 19 -5.41 17.59 -12.14
N ALA A 20 -4.46 17.07 -11.38
CA ALA A 20 -3.20 16.56 -11.91
C ALA A 20 -3.42 15.36 -12.84
N LEU A 21 -4.29 14.42 -12.44
CA LEU A 21 -4.67 13.28 -13.25
C LEU A 21 -5.32 13.69 -14.58
N GLY A 22 -6.18 14.72 -14.56
CA GLY A 22 -6.78 15.29 -15.78
C GLY A 22 -5.77 15.94 -16.74
N LEU A 23 -4.63 16.39 -16.22
CA LEU A 23 -3.51 16.90 -17.03
C LEU A 23 -2.56 15.80 -17.51
N GLY A 24 -2.88 14.52 -17.25
CA GLY A 24 -2.07 13.37 -17.67
C GLY A 24 -0.87 13.06 -16.79
N VAL A 25 -0.78 13.69 -15.61
CA VAL A 25 0.24 13.40 -14.59
C VAL A 25 0.09 11.96 -14.12
N ARG A 26 1.20 11.23 -14.05
CA ARG A 26 1.28 9.91 -13.42
C ARG A 26 1.37 10.09 -11.92
N VAL A 27 0.47 9.46 -11.18
CA VAL A 27 0.35 9.61 -9.73
C VAL A 27 0.37 8.24 -9.07
N ILE A 28 1.20 8.09 -8.04
CA ILE A 28 1.22 6.93 -7.15
C ILE A 28 0.78 7.44 -5.78
N ALA A 29 -0.38 6.96 -5.30
CA ALA A 29 -0.87 7.26 -3.97
C ALA A 29 -0.16 6.36 -2.95
N ALA A 30 0.55 6.99 -2.01
CA ALA A 30 1.32 6.28 -0.98
C ALA A 30 0.40 5.48 -0.06
N HIS A 31 0.78 4.24 0.24
CA HIS A 31 0.13 3.34 1.20
C HIS A 31 -1.38 3.18 0.97
N CYS A 32 -1.83 3.23 -0.29
CA CYS A 32 -3.25 3.30 -0.68
C CYS A 32 -4.08 4.33 0.12
N ALA A 33 -3.51 5.46 0.52
CA ALA A 33 -4.16 6.48 1.35
C ALA A 33 -4.76 5.92 2.67
N THR A 34 -4.15 4.86 3.19
CA THR A 34 -4.51 4.26 4.47
C THR A 34 -3.83 5.00 5.62
N PRO A 35 -4.49 5.08 6.79
CA PRO A 35 -3.90 5.70 7.96
C PRO A 35 -2.73 4.89 8.49
N TYR A 36 -1.74 5.53 9.09
CA TYR A 36 -0.59 4.85 9.69
C TYR A 36 -0.93 4.24 11.06
N LEU A 37 -1.61 4.99 11.93
CA LEU A 37 -2.05 4.56 13.26
C LEU A 37 -3.56 4.29 13.31
N GLY A 38 -4.15 3.81 12.22
CA GLY A 38 -5.56 3.43 12.19
C GLY A 38 -6.53 4.61 12.41
N GLY A 39 -6.09 5.86 12.19
CA GLY A 39 -6.94 7.04 12.35
C GLY A 39 -7.09 7.54 13.78
N VAL A 40 -6.21 7.11 14.68
CA VAL A 40 -6.17 7.60 16.07
C VAL A 40 -5.66 9.04 16.14
N LEU A 41 -4.81 9.46 15.20
CA LEU A 41 -4.32 10.84 15.14
C LEU A 41 -5.29 11.74 14.35
N PRO A 42 -5.50 13.00 14.77
CA PRO A 42 -6.40 13.94 14.09
C PRO A 42 -6.07 14.20 12.62
N ALA A 43 -4.83 13.95 12.19
CA ALA A 43 -4.33 14.15 10.83
C ALA A 43 -3.98 12.82 10.13
N ASP A 44 -4.65 11.73 10.52
CA ASP A 44 -4.43 10.39 9.97
C ASP A 44 -5.76 9.82 9.46
N LYS A 45 -6.54 10.62 8.73
CA LYS A 45 -7.82 10.14 8.21
C LYS A 45 -7.64 9.04 7.18
N ASN A 46 -8.54 8.07 7.23
CA ASN A 46 -8.61 7.01 6.26
C ASN A 46 -9.28 7.48 4.97
N TYR A 47 -8.56 7.40 3.86
CA TYR A 47 -9.04 7.73 2.51
C TYR A 47 -8.99 6.53 1.55
N PHE A 48 -8.85 5.31 2.09
CA PHE A 48 -8.73 4.10 1.30
C PHE A 48 -9.90 3.92 0.34
N GLU A 49 -11.14 4.06 0.82
CA GLU A 49 -12.34 3.85 -0.01
C GLU A 49 -12.48 4.94 -1.08
N GLU A 50 -12.16 6.20 -0.77
CA GLU A 50 -12.08 7.27 -1.78
C GLU A 50 -11.05 6.97 -2.86
N LEU A 51 -9.89 6.45 -2.49
CA LEU A 51 -8.86 6.05 -3.45
C LEU A 51 -9.32 4.87 -4.31
N ILE A 52 -9.93 3.83 -3.72
CA ILE A 52 -10.49 2.70 -4.46
C ILE A 52 -11.54 3.18 -5.47
N GLN A 53 -12.44 4.08 -5.09
CA GLN A 53 -13.40 4.68 -6.01
C GLN A 53 -12.71 5.42 -7.17
N MET A 54 -11.63 6.16 -6.88
CA MET A 54 -10.84 6.83 -7.91
C MET A 54 -10.14 5.83 -8.84
N LEU A 55 -9.61 4.72 -8.31
CA LEU A 55 -8.98 3.66 -9.09
C LEU A 55 -9.99 2.98 -10.03
N ARG A 56 -11.20 2.69 -9.55
CA ARG A 56 -12.29 2.10 -10.37
C ARG A 56 -12.65 2.96 -11.59
N VAL A 57 -12.64 4.29 -11.45
CA VAL A 57 -12.98 5.20 -12.56
C VAL A 57 -11.77 5.62 -13.39
N SER A 58 -10.55 5.30 -12.93
CA SER A 58 -9.32 5.80 -13.55
C SER A 58 -9.20 5.40 -15.02
N GLU A 59 -9.57 4.15 -15.34
CA GLU A 59 -9.55 3.62 -16.71
C GLU A 59 -10.49 4.35 -17.65
N LYS A 60 -11.74 4.51 -17.23
CA LYS A 60 -12.74 5.23 -18.01
C LYS A 60 -12.34 6.69 -18.26
N LYS A 61 -11.53 7.26 -17.38
CA LYS A 61 -11.02 8.63 -17.49
C LYS A 61 -9.63 8.75 -18.13
N GLY A 62 -8.99 7.64 -18.50
CA GLY A 62 -7.61 7.65 -18.99
C GLY A 62 -6.59 8.14 -17.96
N TRP A 63 -6.92 8.10 -16.67
CA TRP A 63 -6.07 8.58 -15.59
C TRP A 63 -4.94 7.59 -15.28
N LYS A 64 -3.72 8.13 -15.16
CA LYS A 64 -2.53 7.39 -14.73
C LYS A 64 -2.44 7.38 -13.20
N LEU A 65 -3.46 6.84 -12.55
CA LEU A 65 -3.54 6.69 -11.10
C LEU A 65 -3.14 5.26 -10.69
N TYR A 66 -2.24 5.20 -9.73
CA TYR A 66 -1.73 3.98 -9.12
C TYR A 66 -1.65 4.15 -7.60
N ALA A 67 -1.44 3.06 -6.88
CA ALA A 67 -1.20 3.08 -5.44
C ALA A 67 -0.14 2.05 -5.05
N ASP A 68 0.67 2.33 -4.04
CA ASP A 68 1.57 1.31 -3.48
C ASP A 68 0.97 0.68 -2.21
N ILE A 69 1.35 -0.58 -1.97
CA ILE A 69 0.98 -1.34 -0.76
C ILE A 69 2.07 -1.27 0.32
N SER A 70 2.87 -0.21 0.30
CA SER A 70 4.00 -0.10 1.21
C SER A 70 3.57 0.14 2.66
N ALA A 71 4.32 -0.39 3.62
CA ALA A 71 3.95 -0.48 5.04
C ALA A 71 2.68 -1.29 5.37
N PHE A 72 2.21 -2.17 4.47
CA PHE A 72 1.03 -3.02 4.74
C PHE A 72 1.34 -4.23 5.64
N CYS A 73 2.62 -4.58 5.84
CA CYS A 73 3.04 -5.58 6.83
C CYS A 73 2.98 -5.05 8.28
N THR A 74 2.12 -4.07 8.55
CA THR A 74 1.88 -3.49 9.87
C THR A 74 0.47 -3.87 10.36
N PRO A 75 0.24 -3.99 11.67
CA PRO A 75 -1.04 -4.43 12.22
C PRO A 75 -2.22 -3.53 11.80
N THR A 76 -1.97 -2.24 11.67
CA THR A 76 -2.97 -1.22 11.33
C THR A 76 -3.36 -1.24 9.86
N ARG A 77 -2.54 -1.81 8.97
CA ARG A 77 -2.78 -1.80 7.52
C ARG A 77 -2.98 -3.17 6.88
N ILE A 78 -2.55 -4.24 7.54
CA ILE A 78 -2.56 -5.60 6.98
C ILE A 78 -3.95 -6.07 6.51
N HIS A 79 -5.01 -5.63 7.18
CA HIS A 79 -6.37 -6.00 6.81
C HIS A 79 -6.83 -5.40 5.47
N TYR A 80 -6.23 -4.30 5.00
CA TYR A 80 -6.52 -3.74 3.67
C TYR A 80 -6.03 -4.63 2.53
N LEU A 81 -5.07 -5.55 2.77
CA LEU A 81 -4.64 -6.52 1.76
C LEU A 81 -5.80 -7.42 1.30
N ASN A 82 -6.66 -7.85 2.25
CA ASN A 82 -7.86 -8.61 1.91
C ASN A 82 -8.83 -7.79 1.06
N ARG A 83 -9.00 -6.51 1.37
CA ARG A 83 -9.84 -5.58 0.60
C ARG A 83 -9.31 -5.39 -0.82
N ILE A 84 -8.01 -5.18 -0.99
CA ILE A 84 -7.36 -5.09 -2.32
C ILE A 84 -7.58 -6.38 -3.11
N ARG A 85 -7.37 -7.54 -2.47
CA ARG A 85 -7.60 -8.86 -3.11
C ARG A 85 -9.06 -9.04 -3.54
N GLU A 86 -10.02 -8.61 -2.73
CA GLU A 86 -11.45 -8.63 -3.07
C GLU A 86 -11.77 -7.75 -4.27
N GLU A 87 -11.24 -6.52 -4.33
CA GLU A 87 -11.44 -5.62 -5.47
C GLU A 87 -10.86 -6.17 -6.77
N ILE A 88 -9.67 -6.77 -6.70
CA ILE A 88 -9.04 -7.45 -7.83
C ILE A 88 -9.86 -8.68 -8.24
N GLY A 89 -10.26 -9.52 -7.29
CA GLY A 89 -11.03 -10.75 -7.56
C GLY A 89 -12.42 -10.48 -8.14
N ARG A 90 -13.03 -9.34 -7.80
CA ARG A 90 -14.29 -8.86 -8.41
C ARG A 90 -14.10 -8.18 -9.77
N GLY A 91 -12.86 -7.92 -10.18
CA GLY A 91 -12.54 -7.17 -11.39
C GLY A 91 -12.94 -5.69 -11.33
N THR A 92 -13.16 -5.13 -10.14
CA THR A 92 -13.51 -3.71 -9.98
C THR A 92 -12.30 -2.80 -10.12
N VAL A 93 -11.12 -3.29 -9.73
CA VAL A 93 -9.84 -2.61 -9.91
C VAL A 93 -8.85 -3.59 -10.53
N ARG A 94 -8.15 -3.19 -11.58
CA ARG A 94 -7.13 -4.05 -12.18
C ARG A 94 -5.90 -4.17 -11.27
N PRO A 95 -5.26 -5.35 -11.21
CA PRO A 95 -4.12 -5.56 -10.31
C PRO A 95 -2.91 -4.69 -10.66
N ASP A 96 -2.70 -4.31 -11.93
CA ASP A 96 -1.65 -3.38 -12.38
C ASP A 96 -1.87 -1.92 -11.97
N ARG A 97 -2.91 -1.64 -11.17
CA ARG A 97 -3.06 -0.35 -10.48
C ARG A 97 -2.31 -0.29 -9.15
N PHE A 98 -1.84 -1.43 -8.66
CA PHE A 98 -1.10 -1.53 -7.41
C PHE A 98 0.39 -1.79 -7.67
N LEU A 99 1.23 -1.31 -6.75
CA LEU A 99 2.68 -1.50 -6.77
C LEU A 99 3.15 -2.04 -5.42
N TYR A 100 4.09 -2.97 -5.48
CA TYR A 100 4.88 -3.34 -4.32
C TYR A 100 5.84 -2.19 -3.94
N GLY A 101 5.93 -1.93 -2.64
CA GLY A 101 6.97 -1.15 -2.00
C GLY A 101 7.09 -1.63 -0.55
N SER A 102 8.29 -1.64 0.02
CA SER A 102 8.48 -2.13 1.39
C SER A 102 8.18 -1.07 2.47
N ASP A 103 8.41 0.20 2.14
CA ASP A 103 8.50 1.33 3.08
C ASP A 103 9.55 1.13 4.17
N PHE A 104 10.68 0.49 3.84
CA PHE A 104 11.79 0.34 4.79
C PHE A 104 12.29 1.73 5.25
N PRO A 105 12.50 1.96 6.56
CA PRO A 105 12.63 0.99 7.64
C PRO A 105 11.38 0.77 8.53
N ILE A 106 10.16 0.98 8.02
CA ILE A 106 8.94 0.72 8.81
C ILE A 106 8.95 -0.74 9.31
N PRO A 107 8.75 -0.97 10.63
CA PRO A 107 8.83 -2.31 11.20
C PRO A 107 7.84 -3.27 10.56
N ILE A 108 8.35 -4.43 10.14
CA ILE A 108 7.54 -5.56 9.73
C ILE A 108 7.09 -6.26 11.00
N VAL A 109 5.81 -6.15 11.32
CA VAL A 109 5.28 -6.83 12.50
C VAL A 109 4.85 -8.21 12.05
N ASN A 110 5.44 -9.25 12.66
CA ASN A 110 5.15 -10.62 12.28
C ASN A 110 3.64 -10.89 12.43
N ILE A 111 3.01 -11.17 11.31
CA ILE A 111 1.56 -11.31 11.15
C ILE A 111 1.00 -12.51 11.94
N ASN A 112 1.88 -13.46 12.32
CA ASN A 112 1.55 -14.58 13.19
C ASN A 112 1.29 -14.15 14.64
N LEU A 113 1.66 -12.91 15.05
CA LEU A 113 1.24 -12.36 16.35
C LEU A 113 -0.28 -12.19 16.50
N PHE A 114 -1.03 -12.19 15.40
CA PHE A 114 -2.47 -11.96 15.41
C PHE A 114 -3.31 -13.23 15.21
N LYS A 115 -2.67 -14.40 15.01
CA LYS A 115 -3.38 -15.67 14.80
C LYS A 115 -3.48 -16.56 16.04
N GLU A 116 -2.68 -16.32 17.08
CA GLU A 116 -2.57 -17.07 18.34
C GLU A 116 -2.03 -16.11 19.44
N PRO A 117 -2.15 -16.39 20.76
CA PRO A 117 -1.50 -15.57 21.78
C PRO A 117 0.00 -15.47 21.51
N VAL A 118 0.46 -14.23 21.37
CA VAL A 118 1.81 -13.82 20.95
C VAL A 118 2.89 -14.73 21.53
N ASN A 119 3.48 -15.59 20.70
CA ASN A 119 4.69 -16.31 21.07
C ASN A 119 5.93 -15.41 20.85
N LEU A 120 6.25 -14.62 21.88
CA LEU A 120 7.39 -13.70 21.89
C LEU A 120 8.73 -14.36 21.53
N LYS A 121 8.90 -15.67 21.80
CA LYS A 121 10.12 -16.41 21.45
C LYS A 121 10.26 -16.66 19.94
N GLU A 122 9.16 -16.94 19.24
CA GLU A 122 9.19 -17.15 17.79
C GLU A 122 9.44 -15.82 17.04
N LEU A 123 8.89 -14.72 17.56
CA LEU A 123 9.16 -13.37 17.06
C LEU A 123 10.65 -13.02 17.18
N LEU A 124 11.24 -13.22 18.36
CA LEU A 124 12.66 -12.95 18.60
C LEU A 124 13.57 -13.85 17.75
N GLY A 125 13.25 -15.14 17.62
CA GLY A 125 14.06 -16.06 16.82
C GLY A 125 14.11 -15.73 15.32
N ARG A 126 13.04 -15.17 14.74
CA ARG A 126 13.03 -14.72 13.33
C ARG A 126 13.78 -13.39 13.14
N MET A 127 13.86 -12.55 14.17
CA MET A 127 14.66 -11.33 14.18
C MET A 127 16.16 -11.64 14.38
N GLU A 128 16.47 -12.65 15.20
CA GLU A 128 17.84 -13.08 15.52
C GLU A 128 18.46 -13.97 14.43
N GLY A 129 17.64 -14.62 13.59
CA GLY A 129 18.08 -15.45 12.46
C GLY A 129 18.40 -14.71 11.14
N GLY A 130 18.30 -13.37 11.12
CA GLY A 130 18.89 -12.52 10.09
C GLY A 130 18.44 -12.76 8.65
N LYS A 131 17.14 -12.87 8.36
CA LYS A 131 16.65 -12.65 6.99
C LYS A 131 16.54 -11.15 6.72
N ASN A 132 16.98 -10.73 5.54
CA ASN A 132 16.85 -9.36 5.07
C ASN A 132 15.41 -8.87 5.29
N PRO A 133 15.19 -7.73 6.00
CA PRO A 133 13.85 -7.19 6.23
C PRO A 133 13.05 -7.04 4.93
N LEU A 134 13.69 -6.70 3.82
CA LEU A 134 13.00 -6.57 2.53
C LEU A 134 12.45 -7.91 2.03
N ASP A 135 13.21 -8.99 2.20
CA ASP A 135 12.78 -10.34 1.80
C ASP A 135 11.59 -10.78 2.66
N ASN A 136 11.65 -10.53 3.97
CA ASN A 136 10.54 -10.84 4.88
C ASN A 136 9.26 -10.06 4.52
N ASN A 137 9.38 -8.79 4.12
CA ASN A 137 8.23 -7.99 3.67
C ASN A 137 7.60 -8.59 2.42
N TYR A 138 8.44 -8.92 1.43
CA TYR A 138 8.01 -9.54 0.18
C TYR A 138 7.30 -10.88 0.41
N GLU A 139 7.89 -11.79 1.19
CA GLU A 139 7.31 -13.11 1.47
C GLU A 139 5.96 -13.00 2.19
N ILE A 140 5.84 -12.11 3.19
CA ILE A 140 4.57 -11.85 3.87
C ILE A 140 3.50 -11.41 2.86
N LEU A 141 3.78 -10.42 2.02
CA LEU A 141 2.79 -9.93 1.06
C LEU A 141 2.42 -10.98 0.00
N LYS A 142 3.37 -11.84 -0.37
CA LYS A 142 3.14 -12.96 -1.29
C LYS A 142 2.21 -14.02 -0.68
N GLU A 143 2.39 -14.35 0.60
CA GLU A 143 1.52 -15.27 1.34
C GLU A 143 0.05 -14.79 1.42
N PHE A 144 -0.19 -13.48 1.30
CA PHE A 144 -1.56 -12.93 1.23
C PHE A 144 -2.31 -13.26 -0.07
N GLY A 145 -1.63 -13.87 -1.06
CA GLY A 145 -2.23 -14.25 -2.33
C GLY A 145 -2.60 -13.05 -3.20
N LEU A 146 -1.79 -12.00 -3.17
CA LEU A 146 -1.90 -10.87 -4.07
C LEU A 146 -1.52 -11.27 -5.50
N HIS A 147 -2.06 -10.56 -6.48
CA HIS A 147 -1.74 -10.81 -7.89
C HIS A 147 -0.27 -10.50 -8.19
N ASP A 148 0.43 -11.39 -8.88
CA ASP A 148 1.88 -11.31 -9.11
C ASP A 148 2.33 -10.01 -9.78
N SER A 149 1.47 -9.44 -10.65
CA SER A 149 1.78 -8.17 -11.33
C SER A 149 2.08 -7.03 -10.36
N ILE A 150 1.53 -7.05 -9.13
CA ILE A 150 1.78 -5.99 -8.14
C ILE A 150 3.28 -5.90 -7.81
N PHE A 151 3.99 -7.03 -7.82
CA PHE A 151 5.41 -7.10 -7.48
C PHE A 151 6.35 -6.69 -8.62
N THR A 152 5.87 -6.64 -9.86
CA THR A 152 6.68 -6.32 -11.04
C THR A 152 6.29 -5.00 -11.72
N ASN A 153 5.08 -4.51 -11.49
CA ASN A 153 4.49 -3.33 -12.14
C ASN A 153 5.27 -2.02 -11.90
N ALA A 154 6.12 -1.97 -10.87
CA ALA A 154 7.03 -0.84 -10.68
C ALA A 154 7.94 -0.60 -11.91
N GLY A 155 8.32 -1.66 -12.64
CA GLY A 155 9.09 -1.55 -13.88
C GLY A 155 8.41 -0.63 -14.90
N ASP A 156 7.14 -0.91 -15.22
CA ASP A 156 6.36 -0.18 -16.21
C ASP A 156 5.97 1.23 -15.73
N VAL A 157 5.54 1.33 -14.47
CA VAL A 157 5.03 2.58 -13.90
C VAL A 157 6.16 3.58 -13.70
N LEU A 158 7.33 3.13 -13.25
CA LEU A 158 8.49 3.99 -13.01
C LEU A 158 9.44 4.06 -14.21
N ARG A 159 9.19 3.28 -15.28
CA ARG A 159 10.04 3.18 -16.47
C ARG A 159 11.45 2.69 -16.14
N ILE A 160 11.54 1.74 -15.22
CA ILE A 160 12.80 1.12 -14.82
C ILE A 160 13.14 0.09 -15.91
N GLY A 161 14.08 0.43 -16.78
CA GLY A 161 14.48 -0.41 -17.93
C GLY A 161 14.34 0.26 -19.28
N ASP A 162 13.58 1.37 -19.39
CA ASP A 162 13.37 2.13 -20.64
C ASP A 162 14.58 3.00 -21.05
N ARG A 163 15.76 2.76 -20.45
CA ARG A 163 17.04 3.32 -20.91
C ARG A 163 17.85 2.20 -21.54
N ALA A 164 17.54 1.92 -22.81
CA ALA A 164 18.43 1.33 -23.80
C ALA A 164 18.43 2.22 -25.03
#